data_AF-A0AAD5ST96-F1
#
_entry.id   AF-A0AAD5ST96-F1
#
_cell.length_a   1.000
_cell.length_b   1.000
_cell.length_c   1.000
_cell.angle_alpha   90.00
_cell.angle_beta   90.00
_cell.angle_gamma   90.00
#
_symmetry.space_group_name_H-M   'P 1'
#
loop_
_entity.id
_entity.type
_entity.pdbx_description
1 polymer ?
#
loop_
_entity_poly.entity_id
_entity_poly.type
_entity_poly.pdbx_seq_one_letter_code
_entity_poly.pdbx_strand_id
1 'polypeptide(L)'
;MEADCPVVLDGKSERDLTTIPAELIQRILLNLPIDANIITVGLSSRRVFAPHLLADVSFARSHFRFQFHQSATDSIWDFMNNTNIRNDLYLALPFTYQVAIFAEILKTENWAGNQSCDWEIVGFDNHLMTPERWVLTPENSLKRMQRIYSRIFDFDPSSNEDRAIRWAAIDGHINVVRLLLQDKRVDAAARQSSALIEACGLGHLDIVELLMADARCNPSEFENYAIWKAAKMGRIEIVRLLIQDSRVDPTVFDQIPLKLAIQENHANIVRMLLDDYRVDPASQSNWSIRNACEYGRLEIIQMLLQHPKTDPCDLNNSALKLAVQENQLKAVEILLEDGRADPASENDWCLHFSAIKGNAPMIQLLLKDSRVSVSMRTILAAIENRNSECADILALHKKQFIIEDYVLVV
;
A
#
# COMPACT_ATOMS: atom_id res chain seq x y z
N MET A 1 -32.74 -78.32 33.72
CA MET A 1 -31.61 -79.24 33.51
C MET A 1 -30.70 -78.62 32.47
N GLU A 2 -29.46 -78.41 32.89
CA GLU A 2 -28.23 -78.14 32.14
C GLU A 2 -28.16 -78.84 30.77
N ALA A 3 -27.68 -78.13 29.74
CA ALA A 3 -26.34 -78.28 29.09
C ALA A 3 -26.34 -79.40 28.02
N ASP A 4 -25.65 -79.37 26.88
CA ASP A 4 -24.50 -78.60 26.41
C ASP A 4 -24.41 -78.76 24.87
N CYS A 5 -24.01 -77.72 24.13
CA CYS A 5 -22.97 -77.85 23.09
C CYS A 5 -22.56 -76.47 22.53
N PRO A 6 -21.25 -76.18 22.43
CA PRO A 6 -20.72 -74.87 22.10
C PRO A 6 -20.58 -74.68 20.58
N VAL A 7 -21.00 -73.51 20.08
CA VAL A 7 -20.61 -73.09 18.73
C VAL A 7 -19.23 -72.46 18.82
N VAL A 8 -18.27 -73.19 18.26
CA VAL A 8 -16.89 -72.79 18.02
C VAL A 8 -16.88 -71.50 17.19
N LEU A 9 -16.38 -70.40 17.79
CA LEU A 9 -16.00 -69.20 17.05
C LEU A 9 -14.62 -69.45 16.43
N ASP A 10 -14.62 -69.93 15.20
CA ASP A 10 -13.39 -70.12 14.45
C ASP A 10 -12.91 -68.81 13.83
N GLY A 11 -11.66 -68.47 14.17
CA GLY A 11 -10.66 -67.80 13.33
C GLY A 11 -11.03 -66.63 12.42
N LYS A 12 -10.55 -65.44 12.82
CA LYS A 12 -9.99 -64.40 11.92
C LYS A 12 -10.83 -64.00 10.69
N SER A 13 -11.77 -63.08 10.89
CA SER A 13 -11.98 -62.03 9.87
C SER A 13 -11.24 -60.78 10.32
N GLU A 14 -9.93 -60.70 10.06
CA GLU A 14 -9.34 -59.40 9.82
C GLU A 14 -10.10 -58.84 8.61
N ARG A 15 -11.09 -57.98 8.86
CA ARG A 15 -11.85 -57.31 7.81
C ARG A 15 -10.88 -56.40 7.08
N ASP A 16 -10.23 -56.93 6.05
CA ASP A 16 -9.24 -56.20 5.29
C ASP A 16 -9.94 -55.04 4.58
N LEU A 17 -9.56 -53.80 4.94
CA LEU A 17 -10.14 -52.57 4.37
C LEU A 17 -9.98 -52.50 2.84
N THR A 18 -9.14 -53.37 2.25
CA THR A 18 -8.95 -53.53 0.81
C THR A 18 -10.16 -54.12 0.08
N THR A 19 -11.12 -54.73 0.80
CA THR A 19 -12.31 -55.36 0.20
C THR A 19 -13.55 -54.45 0.14
N ILE A 20 -13.45 -53.22 0.64
CA ILE A 20 -14.57 -52.27 0.67
C ILE A 20 -14.83 -51.74 -0.75
N PRO A 21 -16.09 -51.71 -1.23
CA PRO A 21 -16.44 -51.07 -2.49
C PRO A 21 -16.01 -49.59 -2.54
N ALA A 22 -15.56 -49.13 -3.70
CA ALA A 22 -15.05 -47.77 -3.89
C ALA A 22 -16.06 -46.69 -3.49
N GLU A 23 -17.36 -46.92 -3.75
CA GLU A 23 -18.44 -46.01 -3.39
C GLU A 23 -18.60 -45.89 -1.88
N LEU A 24 -18.43 -46.99 -1.15
CA LEU A 24 -18.54 -46.99 0.30
C LEU A 24 -17.31 -46.32 0.94
N ILE A 25 -16.12 -46.52 0.38
CA ILE A 25 -14.90 -45.79 0.76
C ILE A 25 -15.12 -44.28 0.59
N GLN A 26 -15.60 -43.83 -0.58
CA GLN A 26 -15.86 -42.41 -0.81
C GLN A 26 -16.88 -41.84 0.18
N ARG A 27 -17.98 -42.55 0.45
CA ARG A 27 -18.99 -42.12 1.42
C ARG A 27 -18.43 -42.02 2.84
N ILE A 28 -17.59 -42.97 3.25
CA ILE A 28 -16.92 -42.90 4.55
C ILE A 28 -16.04 -41.65 4.61
N LEU A 29 -15.19 -41.47 3.60
CA LEU A 29 -14.22 -40.37 3.57
C LEU A 29 -14.89 -38.99 3.50
N LEU A 30 -16.00 -38.85 2.77
CA LEU A 30 -16.74 -37.58 2.66
C LEU A 30 -17.36 -37.11 3.99
N ASN A 31 -17.63 -38.02 4.93
CA ASN A 31 -18.19 -37.69 6.23
C ASN A 31 -17.11 -37.41 7.30
N LEU A 32 -15.82 -37.52 6.97
CA LEU A 32 -14.74 -37.20 7.90
C LEU A 32 -14.60 -35.67 8.06
N PRO A 33 -14.43 -35.12 9.26
CA PRO A 33 -14.14 -33.70 9.40
C PRO A 33 -12.80 -33.34 8.75
N ILE A 34 -12.73 -32.13 8.17
CA ILE A 34 -11.47 -31.56 7.66
C ILE A 34 -10.76 -30.88 8.84
N ASP A 35 -9.97 -31.67 9.57
CA ASP A 35 -9.23 -31.25 10.75
C ASP A 35 -7.75 -31.70 10.70
N ALA A 36 -7.01 -31.46 11.79
CA ALA A 36 -5.59 -31.82 11.89
C ALA A 36 -5.34 -33.33 11.79
N ASN A 37 -6.35 -34.18 12.00
CA ASN A 37 -6.24 -35.63 12.00
C ASN A 37 -6.37 -36.23 10.60
N ILE A 38 -6.75 -35.46 9.59
CA ILE A 38 -6.99 -35.98 8.23
C ILE A 38 -5.73 -36.65 7.63
N ILE A 39 -4.54 -36.14 7.97
CA ILE A 39 -3.26 -36.76 7.60
C ILE A 39 -3.10 -38.10 8.31
N THR A 40 -3.35 -38.14 9.62
CA THR A 40 -3.25 -39.36 10.44
C THR A 40 -4.19 -40.44 9.93
N VAL A 41 -5.42 -40.09 9.55
CA VAL A 41 -6.37 -41.03 8.94
C VAL A 41 -5.84 -41.59 7.62
N GLY A 42 -5.30 -40.73 6.75
CA GLY A 42 -4.67 -41.16 5.51
C GLY A 42 -3.48 -42.11 5.75
N LEU A 43 -2.57 -41.75 6.65
CA LEU A 43 -1.37 -42.53 6.96
C LEU A 43 -1.68 -43.85 7.66
N SER A 44 -2.76 -43.92 8.44
CA SER A 44 -3.23 -45.15 9.10
C SER A 44 -3.73 -46.19 8.10
N SER A 45 -4.17 -45.76 6.91
CA SER A 45 -4.61 -46.65 5.82
C SER A 45 -3.94 -46.28 4.49
N ARG A 46 -2.65 -46.62 4.38
CA ARG A 46 -1.79 -46.26 3.23
C ARG A 46 -2.32 -46.74 1.87
N ARG A 47 -3.03 -47.86 1.83
CA ARG A 47 -3.51 -48.46 0.56
C ARG A 47 -4.92 -48.02 0.19
N VAL A 48 -5.77 -47.72 1.18
CA VAL A 48 -7.21 -47.49 0.94
C VAL A 48 -7.54 -46.00 1.02
N PHE A 49 -7.12 -45.29 2.07
CA PHE A 49 -7.53 -43.89 2.27
C PHE A 49 -6.47 -42.88 1.81
N ALA A 50 -5.18 -43.18 1.94
CA ALA A 50 -4.12 -42.26 1.53
C ALA A 50 -4.21 -41.79 0.07
N PRO A 51 -4.53 -42.64 -0.93
CA PRO A 51 -4.63 -42.19 -2.32
C PRO A 51 -5.68 -41.10 -2.51
N HIS A 52 -6.81 -41.19 -1.80
CA HIS A 52 -7.89 -40.21 -1.87
C HIS A 52 -7.58 -38.96 -1.04
N LEU A 53 -7.14 -39.13 0.21
CA LEU A 53 -6.92 -38.00 1.12
C LEU A 53 -5.65 -37.19 0.83
N LEU A 54 -4.57 -37.84 0.37
CA LEU A 54 -3.25 -37.21 0.27
C LEU A 54 -2.80 -36.93 -1.17
N ALA A 55 -3.37 -37.60 -2.18
CA ALA A 55 -2.91 -37.50 -3.57
C ALA A 55 -3.96 -36.98 -4.56
N ASP A 56 -5.24 -37.15 -4.27
CA ASP A 56 -6.35 -36.75 -5.14
C ASP A 56 -6.90 -35.35 -4.80
N VAL A 57 -6.59 -34.37 -5.66
CA VAL A 57 -7.06 -32.99 -5.54
C VAL A 57 -8.56 -32.88 -5.81
N SER A 58 -9.10 -33.69 -6.73
CA SER A 58 -10.51 -33.68 -7.08
C SER A 58 -11.36 -34.22 -5.94
N PHE A 59 -10.88 -35.28 -5.27
CA PHE A 59 -11.49 -35.77 -4.03
C PHE A 59 -11.43 -34.70 -2.94
N ALA A 60 -10.26 -34.12 -2.66
CA ALA A 60 -10.12 -33.09 -1.62
C ALA A 60 -11.08 -31.91 -1.83
N ARG A 61 -11.24 -31.47 -3.08
CA ARG A 61 -12.18 -30.41 -3.47
C ARG A 61 -13.63 -30.83 -3.28
N SER A 62 -13.99 -32.04 -3.68
CA SER A 62 -15.35 -32.58 -3.50
C SER A 62 -15.68 -32.75 -2.02
N HIS A 63 -14.72 -33.18 -1.21
CA HIS A 63 -14.86 -33.32 0.22
C HIS A 63 -15.04 -31.96 0.91
N PHE A 64 -14.21 -30.97 0.57
CA PHE A 64 -14.36 -29.61 1.07
C PHE A 64 -15.74 -29.03 0.74
N ARG A 65 -16.18 -29.16 -0.51
CA ARG A 65 -17.52 -28.73 -0.92
C ARG A 65 -18.61 -29.45 -0.14
N PHE A 66 -18.52 -30.77 0.01
CA PHE A 66 -19.51 -31.53 0.77
C PHE A 66 -19.63 -31.03 2.21
N GLN A 67 -18.50 -30.87 2.91
CA GLN A 67 -18.47 -30.34 4.28
C GLN A 67 -19.03 -28.92 4.36
N PHE A 68 -18.68 -28.05 3.41
CA PHE A 68 -19.24 -26.70 3.31
C PHE A 68 -20.77 -26.72 3.19
N HIS A 69 -21.33 -27.52 2.29
CA HIS A 69 -22.79 -27.61 2.11
C HIS A 69 -23.50 -28.17 3.36
N GLN A 70 -22.88 -29.09 4.09
CA GLN A 70 -23.45 -29.65 5.33
C GLN A 70 -23.43 -28.65 6.49
N SER A 71 -22.47 -27.73 6.51
CA SER A 71 -22.33 -26.74 7.58
C SER A 71 -23.44 -25.68 7.61
N ALA A 72 -24.20 -25.54 6.51
CA ALA A 72 -25.24 -24.53 6.33
C ALA A 72 -24.77 -23.07 6.59
N THR A 73 -23.49 -22.77 6.35
CA THR A 73 -22.94 -21.40 6.43
C THR A 73 -23.18 -20.63 5.14
N ASP A 74 -23.36 -19.31 5.25
CA ASP A 74 -23.64 -18.42 4.11
C ASP A 74 -22.43 -18.21 3.17
N SER A 75 -21.20 -18.33 3.68
CA SER A 75 -19.98 -18.15 2.88
C SER A 75 -18.87 -19.16 3.21
N ILE A 76 -18.00 -19.44 2.23
CA ILE A 76 -16.80 -20.28 2.43
C ILE A 76 -15.91 -19.73 3.55
N TRP A 77 -15.91 -18.41 3.72
CA TRP A 77 -15.16 -17.72 4.77
C TRP A 77 -15.70 -18.02 6.18
N ASP A 78 -17.02 -17.98 6.35
CA ASP A 78 -17.67 -18.33 7.62
C ASP A 78 -17.44 -19.80 7.97
N PHE A 79 -17.53 -20.67 6.96
CA PHE A 79 -17.20 -22.08 7.13
C PHE A 79 -15.76 -22.28 7.62
N MET A 80 -14.80 -21.63 6.97
CA MET A 80 -13.38 -21.73 7.33
C MET A 80 -13.06 -21.17 8.72
N ASN A 81 -13.78 -20.12 9.14
CA ASN A 81 -13.70 -19.59 10.51
C ASN A 81 -14.25 -20.60 11.52
N ASN A 82 -15.46 -21.10 11.28
CA ASN A 82 -16.15 -22.01 12.20
C ASN A 82 -15.42 -23.35 12.36
N THR A 83 -14.73 -23.80 11.31
CA THR A 83 -13.92 -25.03 11.29
C THR A 83 -12.47 -24.81 11.70
N ASN A 84 -12.07 -23.57 12.02
CA ASN A 84 -10.69 -23.19 12.35
C ASN A 84 -9.66 -23.47 11.22
N ILE A 85 -10.11 -23.80 10.00
CA ILE A 85 -9.24 -24.03 8.83
C ILE A 85 -8.43 -22.76 8.54
N ARG A 86 -8.98 -21.58 8.80
CA ARG A 86 -8.32 -20.30 8.49
C ARG A 86 -6.96 -20.08 9.18
N ASN A 87 -6.68 -20.72 10.31
CA ASN A 87 -5.45 -20.51 11.08
C ASN A 87 -4.33 -21.50 10.66
N ASP A 88 -3.45 -21.88 11.58
CA ASP A 88 -2.36 -22.86 11.36
C ASP A 88 -2.85 -24.19 10.76
N LEU A 89 -4.14 -24.51 10.94
CA LEU A 89 -4.72 -25.73 10.42
C LEU A 89 -4.62 -25.84 8.90
N TYR A 90 -4.88 -24.79 8.13
CA TYR A 90 -4.78 -24.86 6.66
C TYR A 90 -3.39 -25.28 6.20
N LEU A 91 -2.34 -24.72 6.81
CA LEU A 91 -0.96 -25.07 6.49
C LEU A 91 -0.60 -26.50 6.94
N ALA A 92 -1.29 -27.03 7.95
CA ALA A 92 -1.15 -28.41 8.40
C ALA A 92 -1.93 -29.44 7.54
N LEU A 93 -2.87 -29.01 6.69
CA LEU A 93 -3.61 -29.92 5.80
C LEU A 93 -2.72 -30.52 4.70
N PRO A 94 -3.08 -31.69 4.13
CA PRO A 94 -2.39 -32.22 2.96
C PRO A 94 -2.32 -31.20 1.83
N PHE A 95 -1.23 -31.19 1.06
CA PHE A 95 -1.06 -30.23 -0.03
C PHE A 95 -2.21 -30.26 -1.06
N THR A 96 -2.84 -31.41 -1.27
CA THR A 96 -4.04 -31.55 -2.11
C THR A 96 -5.24 -30.77 -1.58
N TYR A 97 -5.47 -30.76 -0.26
CA TYR A 97 -6.50 -29.96 0.39
C TYR A 97 -6.16 -28.48 0.33
N GLN A 98 -4.90 -28.12 0.57
CA GLN A 98 -4.45 -26.72 0.44
C GLN A 98 -4.76 -26.19 -0.97
N VAL A 99 -4.38 -26.94 -2.01
CA VAL A 99 -4.65 -26.59 -3.40
C VAL A 99 -6.14 -26.50 -3.71
N ALA A 100 -6.92 -27.49 -3.26
CA ALA A 100 -8.36 -27.53 -3.50
C ALA A 100 -9.09 -26.35 -2.84
N ILE A 101 -8.78 -26.07 -1.58
CA ILE A 101 -9.34 -24.96 -0.82
C ILE A 101 -8.93 -23.63 -1.46
N PHE A 102 -7.64 -23.46 -1.79
CA PHE A 102 -7.16 -22.24 -2.46
C PHE A 102 -7.88 -21.98 -3.78
N ALA A 103 -8.10 -23.01 -4.59
CA ALA A 103 -8.84 -22.89 -5.85
C ALA A 103 -10.31 -22.47 -5.65
N GLU A 104 -10.96 -22.94 -4.58
CA GLU A 104 -12.32 -22.49 -4.25
C GLU A 104 -12.33 -21.03 -3.78
N ILE A 105 -11.34 -20.60 -2.99
CA ILE A 105 -11.27 -19.22 -2.51
C ILE A 105 -11.01 -18.23 -3.65
N LEU A 106 -10.24 -18.62 -4.67
CA LEU A 106 -10.09 -17.77 -5.87
C LEU A 106 -11.45 -17.51 -6.57
N LYS A 107 -12.45 -18.37 -6.36
CA LYS A 107 -13.79 -18.29 -6.97
C LYS A 107 -14.85 -17.62 -6.09
N THR A 108 -14.63 -17.44 -4.78
CA THR A 108 -15.64 -16.90 -3.86
C THR A 108 -15.73 -15.37 -3.85
N GLU A 109 -16.84 -14.78 -3.39
CA GLU A 109 -16.89 -13.34 -3.16
C GLU A 109 -15.97 -12.90 -2.00
N ASN A 110 -15.75 -11.59 -1.86
CA ASN A 110 -14.89 -11.03 -0.81
C ASN A 110 -15.46 -11.27 0.60
N TRP A 111 -14.56 -11.25 1.58
CA TRP A 111 -14.90 -11.38 2.99
C TRP A 111 -15.86 -10.25 3.40
N ALA A 112 -17.06 -10.60 3.88
CA ALA A 112 -18.08 -9.71 4.44
C ALA A 112 -18.98 -8.90 3.49
N GLY A 113 -19.32 -9.39 2.29
CA GLY A 113 -20.43 -8.82 1.49
C GLY A 113 -20.26 -7.33 1.12
N ASN A 114 -19.06 -6.77 1.32
CA ASN A 114 -18.78 -5.37 1.08
C ASN A 114 -18.51 -5.22 -0.42
N GLN A 115 -19.52 -4.72 -1.14
CA GLN A 115 -19.39 -4.24 -2.52
C GLN A 115 -18.43 -3.03 -2.63
N SER A 116 -17.91 -2.56 -1.49
CA SER A 116 -16.85 -1.57 -1.41
C SER A 116 -15.53 -2.14 -1.91
N CYS A 117 -15.34 -2.09 -3.22
CA CYS A 117 -14.25 -1.33 -3.81
C CYS A 117 -12.90 -1.39 -3.07
N ASP A 118 -12.05 -2.37 -3.44
CA ASP A 118 -10.60 -2.45 -3.14
C ASP A 118 -9.80 -1.11 -3.26
N TRP A 119 -10.35 -0.02 -3.84
CA TRP A 119 -9.66 1.25 -4.00
C TRP A 119 -9.70 2.16 -2.76
N GLU A 120 -10.68 1.99 -1.86
CA GLU A 120 -10.91 2.96 -0.77
C GLU A 120 -10.33 2.52 0.59
N ILE A 121 -9.71 1.34 0.66
CA ILE A 121 -9.18 0.80 1.91
C ILE A 121 -7.67 0.67 1.81
N VAL A 122 -6.99 1.76 2.17
CA VAL A 122 -5.65 1.70 2.79
C VAL A 122 -5.82 0.96 4.11
N GLY A 123 -5.88 -0.37 4.06
CA GLY A 123 -6.20 -1.22 5.21
C GLY A 123 -6.13 -2.69 4.84
N PHE A 124 -4.90 -3.14 4.61
CA PHE A 124 -4.27 -4.44 4.94
C PHE A 124 -4.99 -5.79 4.79
N ASP A 125 -6.29 -5.89 4.58
CA ASP A 125 -6.98 -7.02 5.22
C ASP A 125 -7.96 -7.76 4.32
N ASN A 126 -7.64 -8.03 3.04
CA ASN A 126 -8.52 -8.88 2.20
C ASN A 126 -7.83 -9.76 1.13
N HIS A 127 -6.51 -9.94 1.18
CA HIS A 127 -5.80 -10.74 0.18
C HIS A 127 -5.19 -11.97 0.83
N LEU A 128 -5.41 -13.16 0.25
CA LEU A 128 -4.95 -14.42 0.85
C LEU A 128 -3.42 -14.57 0.91
N MET A 129 -2.68 -13.76 0.17
CA MET A 129 -1.23 -13.89 0.09
C MET A 129 -0.52 -13.04 1.17
N THR A 130 -1.22 -12.09 1.81
CA THR A 130 -0.61 -11.13 2.74
C THR A 130 -0.03 -11.76 4.01
N PRO A 131 0.94 -11.08 4.67
CA PRO A 131 1.63 -11.61 5.84
C PRO A 131 0.74 -11.95 7.05
N GLU A 132 -0.44 -11.35 7.13
CA GLU A 132 -1.31 -11.43 8.31
C GLU A 132 -2.34 -12.57 8.23
N ARG A 133 -2.57 -13.16 7.04
CA ARG A 133 -3.56 -14.24 6.85
C ARG A 133 -2.91 -15.58 6.53
N TRP A 134 -2.18 -15.68 5.42
CA TRP A 134 -1.38 -16.85 5.06
C TRP A 134 -0.12 -16.38 4.36
N VAL A 135 1.01 -16.33 5.07
CA VAL A 135 2.30 -16.04 4.42
C VAL A 135 2.63 -17.19 3.48
N LEU A 136 2.43 -16.99 2.18
CA LEU A 136 2.79 -17.97 1.17
C LEU A 136 4.09 -17.54 0.51
N THR A 137 5.09 -18.41 0.59
CA THR A 137 6.34 -18.16 -0.12
C THR A 137 6.08 -18.14 -1.63
N PRO A 138 6.80 -17.33 -2.42
CA PRO A 138 6.64 -17.29 -3.88
C PRO A 138 6.70 -18.69 -4.53
N GLU A 139 7.55 -19.58 -4.01
CA GLU A 139 7.66 -20.96 -4.46
C GLU A 139 6.40 -21.78 -4.18
N ASN A 140 5.82 -21.67 -2.98
CA ASN A 140 4.63 -22.41 -2.60
C ASN A 140 3.41 -21.92 -3.40
N SER A 141 3.29 -20.60 -3.60
CA SER A 141 2.27 -20.00 -4.45
C SER A 141 2.36 -20.51 -5.89
N LEU A 142 3.57 -20.57 -6.47
CA LEU A 142 3.79 -21.14 -7.80
C LEU A 142 3.42 -22.62 -7.87
N LYS A 143 3.89 -23.43 -6.91
CA LYS A 143 3.59 -24.88 -6.86
C LYS A 143 2.08 -25.12 -6.79
N ARG A 144 1.34 -24.32 -6.01
CA ARG A 144 -0.12 -24.44 -5.93
C ARG A 144 -0.76 -24.07 -7.25
N MET A 145 -0.39 -22.95 -7.86
CA MET A 145 -0.96 -22.54 -9.15
C MET A 145 -0.68 -23.57 -10.25
N GLN A 146 0.53 -24.12 -10.33
CA GLN A 146 0.84 -25.23 -11.25
C GLN A 146 -0.01 -26.47 -10.97
N ARG A 147 -0.26 -26.80 -9.70
CA ARG A 147 -1.12 -27.92 -9.32
C ARG A 147 -2.59 -27.67 -9.68
N ILE A 148 -3.08 -26.44 -9.54
CA ILE A 148 -4.42 -26.04 -9.96
C ILE A 148 -4.57 -26.24 -11.47
N TYR A 149 -3.69 -25.62 -12.26
CA TYR A 149 -3.74 -25.71 -13.73
C TYR A 149 -3.62 -27.15 -14.25
N SER A 150 -2.89 -28.03 -13.55
CA SER A 150 -2.69 -29.42 -13.98
C SER A 150 -3.75 -30.42 -13.51
N ARG A 151 -4.54 -30.11 -12.46
CA ARG A 151 -5.46 -31.07 -11.83
C ARG A 151 -6.89 -30.58 -11.63
N ILE A 152 -7.15 -29.28 -11.77
CA ILE A 152 -8.47 -28.69 -11.66
C ILE A 152 -8.87 -28.15 -13.03
N PHE A 153 -9.49 -29.00 -13.84
CA PHE A 153 -9.77 -28.72 -15.26
C PHE A 153 -10.81 -27.61 -15.49
N ASP A 154 -11.72 -27.41 -14.53
CA ASP A 154 -12.72 -26.34 -14.52
C ASP A 154 -12.24 -25.09 -13.74
N PHE A 155 -10.93 -24.94 -13.56
CA PHE A 155 -10.38 -23.71 -13.02
C PHE A 155 -10.47 -22.59 -14.06
N ASP A 156 -11.12 -21.51 -13.67
CA ASP A 156 -11.24 -20.30 -14.47
C ASP A 156 -10.37 -19.20 -13.83
N PRO A 157 -9.25 -18.80 -14.46
CA PRO A 157 -8.35 -17.82 -13.89
C PRO A 157 -8.91 -16.38 -13.92
N SER A 158 -9.95 -16.11 -14.73
CA SER A 158 -10.67 -14.83 -14.75
C SER A 158 -11.69 -14.65 -13.62
N SER A 159 -11.87 -15.67 -12.78
CA SER A 159 -12.82 -15.61 -11.66
C SER A 159 -12.54 -14.42 -10.72
N ASN A 160 -13.62 -13.74 -10.32
CA ASN A 160 -13.59 -12.54 -9.47
C ASN A 160 -12.69 -11.41 -10.00
N GLU A 161 -12.87 -11.05 -11.28
CA GLU A 161 -12.09 -10.00 -11.96
C GLU A 161 -10.58 -10.29 -11.85
N ASP A 162 -10.20 -11.48 -12.33
CA ASP A 162 -8.81 -11.96 -12.38
C ASP A 162 -8.07 -11.86 -11.03
N ARG A 163 -8.76 -12.18 -9.94
CA ARG A 163 -8.20 -12.09 -8.59
C ARG A 163 -6.83 -12.75 -8.45
N ALA A 164 -6.61 -13.88 -9.12
CA ALA A 164 -5.36 -14.62 -9.05
C ALA A 164 -4.16 -13.76 -9.47
N ILE A 165 -4.25 -13.00 -10.58
CA ILE A 165 -3.13 -12.16 -11.05
C ILE A 165 -2.99 -10.93 -10.16
N ARG A 166 -4.10 -10.32 -9.72
CA ARG A 166 -4.07 -9.16 -8.81
C ARG A 166 -3.36 -9.50 -7.50
N TRP A 167 -3.70 -10.62 -6.87
CA TRP A 167 -3.04 -11.04 -5.63
C TRP A 167 -1.58 -11.43 -5.83
N ALA A 168 -1.24 -12.10 -6.93
CA ALA A 168 0.17 -12.40 -7.20
C ALA A 168 0.99 -11.13 -7.47
N ALA A 169 0.38 -10.11 -8.07
CA ALA A 169 1.02 -8.81 -8.29
C ALA A 169 1.24 -8.04 -6.98
N ILE A 170 0.25 -8.02 -6.09
CA ILE A 170 0.34 -7.41 -4.75
C ILE A 170 1.49 -8.04 -3.95
N ASP A 171 1.61 -9.36 -3.99
CA ASP A 171 2.58 -10.10 -3.18
C ASP A 171 3.95 -10.30 -3.81
N GLY A 172 4.21 -9.68 -4.97
CA GLY A 172 5.54 -9.78 -5.60
C GLY A 172 5.84 -11.17 -6.18
N HIS A 173 4.82 -11.96 -6.48
CA HIS A 173 4.98 -13.34 -6.98
C HIS A 173 5.14 -13.39 -8.50
N ILE A 174 6.24 -12.87 -9.01
CA ILE A 174 6.52 -12.72 -10.45
C ILE A 174 6.30 -14.00 -11.28
N ASN A 175 6.71 -15.17 -10.76
CA ASN A 175 6.55 -16.43 -11.49
C ASN A 175 5.08 -16.87 -11.61
N VAL A 176 4.24 -16.50 -10.65
CA VAL A 176 2.79 -16.73 -10.73
C VAL A 176 2.18 -15.79 -11.75
N VAL A 177 2.55 -14.50 -11.74
CA VAL A 177 2.11 -13.52 -12.75
C VAL A 177 2.48 -14.02 -14.15
N ARG A 178 3.73 -14.45 -14.35
CA ARG A 178 4.21 -14.99 -15.63
C ARG A 178 3.44 -16.23 -16.08
N LEU A 179 3.12 -17.14 -15.16
CA LEU A 179 2.30 -18.32 -15.46
C LEU A 179 0.88 -17.92 -15.87
N LEU A 180 0.26 -16.97 -15.15
CA LEU A 180 -1.10 -16.52 -15.42
C LEU A 180 -1.21 -15.79 -16.75
N LEU A 181 -0.26 -14.92 -17.10
CA LEU A 181 -0.25 -14.19 -18.37
C LEU A 181 -0.11 -15.08 -19.61
N GLN A 182 0.34 -16.33 -19.47
CA GLN A 182 0.35 -17.30 -20.56
C GLN A 182 -1.05 -17.80 -20.93
N ASP A 183 -2.02 -17.70 -20.01
CA ASP A 183 -3.41 -18.06 -20.27
C ASP A 183 -4.15 -16.87 -20.88
N LYS A 184 -4.68 -17.05 -22.10
CA LYS A 184 -5.40 -16.02 -22.84
C LYS A 184 -6.71 -15.58 -22.17
N ARG A 185 -7.24 -16.38 -21.25
CA ARG A 185 -8.44 -16.04 -20.48
C ARG A 185 -8.17 -14.99 -19.41
N VAL A 186 -6.92 -14.84 -18.98
CA VAL A 186 -6.54 -13.85 -17.97
C VAL A 186 -6.56 -12.46 -18.57
N ASP A 187 -7.34 -11.57 -17.97
CA ASP A 187 -7.31 -10.15 -18.27
C ASP A 187 -6.36 -9.43 -17.30
N ALA A 188 -5.21 -9.01 -17.81
CA ALA A 188 -4.21 -8.30 -17.02
C ALA A 188 -4.65 -6.85 -16.67
N ALA A 189 -5.64 -6.30 -17.37
CA ALA A 189 -6.25 -5.00 -17.12
C ALA A 189 -7.50 -5.09 -16.23
N ALA A 190 -7.85 -6.27 -15.72
CA ALA A 190 -9.01 -6.46 -14.87
C ALA A 190 -9.04 -5.48 -13.70
N ARG A 191 -10.25 -4.99 -13.40
CA ARG A 191 -10.51 -4.03 -12.32
C ARG A 191 -9.63 -2.79 -12.43
N GLN A 192 -9.66 -2.17 -13.62
CA GLN A 192 -8.94 -0.94 -13.94
C GLN A 192 -7.41 -1.05 -13.75
N SER A 193 -6.82 -2.14 -14.25
CA SER A 193 -5.39 -2.44 -14.10
C SER A 193 -4.90 -2.49 -12.64
N SER A 194 -5.75 -2.98 -11.73
CA SER A 194 -5.42 -3.07 -10.29
C SER A 194 -4.13 -3.86 -10.04
N ALA A 195 -3.83 -4.92 -10.79
CA ALA A 195 -2.57 -5.66 -10.66
C ALA A 195 -1.34 -4.76 -10.88
N LEU A 196 -1.37 -3.92 -11.92
CA LEU A 196 -0.29 -2.98 -12.23
C LEU A 196 -0.18 -1.88 -11.16
N ILE A 197 -1.31 -1.28 -10.77
CA ILE A 197 -1.38 -0.23 -9.76
C ILE A 197 -0.77 -0.70 -8.42
N GLU A 198 -1.13 -1.90 -7.97
CA GLU A 198 -0.63 -2.44 -6.71
C GLU A 198 0.87 -2.77 -6.77
N ALA A 199 1.32 -3.40 -7.87
CA ALA A 199 2.74 -3.65 -8.10
C ALA A 199 3.55 -2.33 -8.09
N CYS A 200 3.00 -1.27 -8.71
CA CYS A 200 3.58 0.07 -8.69
C CYS A 200 3.71 0.66 -7.29
N GLY A 201 2.69 0.51 -6.44
CA GLY A 201 2.72 1.01 -5.05
C GLY A 201 3.64 0.21 -4.13
N LEU A 202 3.67 -1.11 -4.29
CA LEU A 202 4.43 -2.01 -3.42
C LEU A 202 5.90 -2.15 -3.83
N GLY A 203 6.28 -1.68 -5.02
CA GLY A 203 7.67 -1.62 -5.46
C GLY A 203 8.13 -2.85 -6.24
N HIS A 204 7.21 -3.64 -6.79
CA HIS A 204 7.53 -4.86 -7.54
C HIS A 204 7.88 -4.53 -8.99
N LEU A 205 9.06 -3.94 -9.20
CA LEU A 205 9.52 -3.43 -10.50
C LEU A 205 9.45 -4.49 -11.62
N ASP A 206 9.86 -5.71 -11.33
CA ASP A 206 9.85 -6.83 -12.28
C ASP A 206 8.44 -7.21 -12.75
N ILE A 207 7.45 -7.10 -11.86
CA ILE A 207 6.03 -7.30 -12.19
C ILE A 207 5.51 -6.12 -13.00
N VAL A 208 5.89 -4.88 -12.65
CA VAL A 208 5.50 -3.69 -13.43
C VAL A 208 6.04 -3.79 -14.86
N GLU A 209 7.31 -4.12 -15.05
CA GLU A 209 7.91 -4.34 -16.37
C GLU A 209 7.17 -5.43 -17.15
N LEU A 210 6.86 -6.56 -16.49
CA LEU A 210 6.16 -7.67 -17.12
C LEU A 210 4.73 -7.29 -17.54
N LEU A 211 4.00 -6.57 -16.70
CA LEU A 211 2.64 -6.11 -16.99
C LEU A 211 2.63 -5.01 -18.05
N MET A 212 3.54 -4.04 -18.00
CA MET A 212 3.64 -2.97 -19.01
C MET A 212 4.03 -3.48 -20.40
N ALA A 213 4.77 -4.60 -20.47
CA ALA A 213 5.08 -5.29 -21.71
C ALA A 213 3.86 -6.03 -22.33
N ASP A 214 2.82 -6.31 -21.54
CA ASP A 214 1.57 -6.86 -22.04
C ASP A 214 0.74 -5.75 -22.70
N ALA A 215 0.45 -5.89 -23.99
CA ALA A 215 -0.28 -4.89 -24.77
C ALA A 215 -1.71 -4.61 -24.25
N ARG A 216 -2.25 -5.50 -23.41
CA ARG A 216 -3.58 -5.32 -22.79
C ARG A 216 -3.54 -4.36 -21.62
N CYS A 217 -2.39 -4.19 -20.96
CA CYS A 217 -2.25 -3.29 -19.83
C CYS A 217 -2.03 -1.85 -20.28
N ASN A 218 -2.80 -0.92 -19.72
CA ASN A 218 -2.60 0.50 -19.93
C ASN A 218 -2.16 1.19 -18.62
N PRO A 219 -0.91 1.69 -18.52
CA PRO A 219 -0.43 2.37 -17.32
C PRO A 219 -1.13 3.72 -17.07
N SER A 220 -1.86 4.26 -18.06
CA SER A 220 -2.68 5.46 -17.92
C SER A 220 -4.12 5.17 -17.45
N GLU A 221 -4.46 3.90 -17.22
CA GLU A 221 -5.79 3.51 -16.74
C GLU A 221 -6.07 4.06 -15.34
N PHE A 222 -7.36 4.21 -15.01
CA PHE A 222 -7.82 4.86 -13.79
C PHE A 222 -7.13 6.22 -13.59
N GLU A 223 -7.11 7.02 -14.67
CA GLU A 223 -6.58 8.38 -14.66
C GLU A 223 -5.08 8.46 -14.28
N ASN A 224 -4.28 7.48 -14.71
CA ASN A 224 -2.85 7.33 -14.38
C ASN A 224 -2.58 7.06 -12.89
N TYR A 225 -3.49 6.42 -12.17
CA TYR A 225 -3.30 6.15 -10.74
C TYR A 225 -2.02 5.37 -10.40
N ALA A 226 -1.50 4.58 -11.36
CA ALA A 226 -0.23 3.87 -11.21
C ALA A 226 0.95 4.81 -10.86
N ILE A 227 1.10 5.96 -11.54
CA ILE A 227 2.18 6.91 -11.25
C ILE A 227 1.93 7.66 -9.93
N TRP A 228 0.66 7.90 -9.55
CA TRP A 228 0.34 8.55 -8.27
C TRP A 228 0.76 7.66 -7.11
N LYS A 229 0.38 6.38 -7.18
CA LYS A 229 0.67 5.41 -6.13
C LYS A 229 2.17 5.13 -6.03
N ALA A 230 2.87 5.01 -7.16
CA ALA A 230 4.33 4.88 -7.17
C ALA A 230 5.03 6.13 -6.57
N ALA A 231 4.57 7.33 -6.93
CA ALA A 231 5.13 8.59 -6.42
C ALA A 231 4.89 8.75 -4.91
N LYS A 232 3.66 8.50 -4.43
CA LYS A 232 3.31 8.53 -3.00
C LYS A 232 4.13 7.53 -2.18
N MET A 233 4.31 6.31 -2.69
CA MET A 233 5.02 5.24 -1.99
C MET A 233 6.54 5.29 -2.16
N GLY A 234 7.08 6.31 -2.83
CA GLY A 234 8.54 6.49 -2.94
C GLY A 234 9.22 5.52 -3.90
N ARG A 235 8.51 4.97 -4.90
CA ARG A 235 9.06 3.95 -5.82
C ARG A 235 9.80 4.58 -7.00
N ILE A 236 11.02 5.05 -6.74
CA ILE A 236 11.87 5.82 -7.69
C ILE A 236 11.98 5.14 -9.06
N GLU A 237 12.41 3.88 -9.13
CA GLU A 237 12.64 3.19 -10.41
C GLU A 237 11.34 2.91 -11.18
N ILE A 238 10.22 2.73 -10.46
CA ILE A 238 8.91 2.56 -11.08
C ILE A 238 8.40 3.89 -11.63
N VAL A 239 8.56 5.01 -10.91
CA VAL A 239 8.23 6.33 -11.45
C VAL A 239 9.06 6.61 -12.70
N ARG A 240 10.36 6.28 -12.68
CA ARG A 240 11.25 6.41 -13.85
C ARG A 240 10.74 5.63 -15.04
N LEU A 241 10.34 4.38 -14.83
CA LEU A 241 9.78 3.53 -15.89
C LEU A 241 8.48 4.11 -16.43
N LEU A 242 7.58 4.56 -15.55
CA LEU A 242 6.26 5.08 -15.93
C LEU A 242 6.36 6.38 -16.73
N ILE A 243 7.20 7.36 -16.32
CA ILE A 243 7.31 8.64 -17.05
C ILE A 243 7.92 8.49 -18.45
N GLN A 244 8.70 7.43 -18.69
CA GLN A 244 9.26 7.11 -20.01
C GLN A 244 8.23 6.52 -20.97
N ASP A 245 7.11 5.99 -20.46
CA ASP A 245 6.01 5.51 -21.27
C ASP A 245 5.17 6.68 -21.76
N SER A 246 5.06 6.85 -23.09
CA SER A 246 4.33 7.97 -23.71
C SER A 246 2.84 8.01 -23.38
N ARG A 247 2.28 6.90 -22.88
CA ARG A 247 0.86 6.82 -22.46
C ARG A 247 0.63 7.50 -21.11
N VAL A 248 1.67 7.62 -20.28
CA VAL A 248 1.56 8.16 -18.93
C VAL A 248 1.67 9.69 -18.95
N ASP A 249 0.68 10.35 -18.34
CA ASP A 249 0.68 11.79 -18.11
C ASP A 249 1.06 12.10 -16.66
N PRO A 250 2.28 12.64 -16.39
CA PRO A 250 2.70 13.03 -15.05
C PRO A 250 2.00 14.30 -14.55
N THR A 251 1.23 14.99 -15.39
CA THR A 251 0.58 16.27 -15.08
C THR A 251 -0.90 16.15 -14.71
N VAL A 252 -1.43 14.93 -14.67
CA VAL A 252 -2.83 14.64 -14.36
C VAL A 252 -3.26 15.21 -12.99
N PHE A 253 -4.53 15.65 -12.89
CA PHE A 253 -5.11 16.34 -11.72
C PHE A 253 -4.21 17.39 -11.08
N ASP A 254 -3.83 18.38 -11.89
CA ASP A 254 -2.93 19.45 -11.46
C ASP A 254 -1.62 18.89 -10.88
N GLN A 255 -1.02 17.92 -11.58
CA GLN A 255 0.27 17.30 -11.24
C GLN A 255 0.26 16.55 -9.90
N ILE A 256 -0.79 15.77 -9.64
CA ILE A 256 -0.91 15.00 -8.40
C ILE A 256 0.28 14.09 -8.07
N PRO A 257 1.03 13.48 -9.02
CA PRO A 257 2.24 12.71 -8.69
C PRO A 257 3.31 13.57 -8.03
N LEU A 258 3.52 14.80 -8.53
CA LEU A 258 4.45 15.76 -7.94
C LEU A 258 3.99 16.16 -6.54
N LYS A 259 2.70 16.45 -6.37
CA LYS A 259 2.13 16.83 -5.07
C LYS A 259 2.34 15.76 -4.00
N LEU A 260 2.04 14.51 -4.34
CA LEU A 260 2.22 13.37 -3.42
C LEU A 260 3.70 13.14 -3.09
N ALA A 261 4.60 13.25 -4.07
CA ALA A 261 6.04 13.13 -3.83
C ALA A 261 6.57 14.23 -2.88
N ILE A 262 6.04 15.46 -2.97
CA ILE A 262 6.40 16.57 -2.06
C ILE A 262 5.89 16.31 -0.65
N GLN A 263 4.61 15.94 -0.52
CA GLN A 263 3.99 15.66 0.78
C GLN A 263 4.72 14.56 1.55
N GLU A 264 5.09 13.49 0.85
CA GLU A 264 5.78 12.31 1.42
C GLU A 264 7.31 12.49 1.49
N ASN A 265 7.84 13.66 1.11
CA ASN A 265 9.27 14.01 1.14
C ASN A 265 10.18 13.13 0.25
N HIS A 266 9.69 12.67 -0.90
CA HIS A 266 10.47 11.86 -1.84
C HIS A 266 11.27 12.75 -2.81
N ALA A 267 12.32 13.41 -2.32
CA ALA A 267 13.09 14.40 -3.07
C ALA A 267 13.63 13.89 -4.43
N ASN A 268 14.07 12.62 -4.50
CA ASN A 268 14.52 12.01 -5.75
C ASN A 268 13.41 11.89 -6.81
N ILE A 269 12.18 11.63 -6.38
CA ILE A 269 11.02 11.58 -7.28
C ILE A 269 10.64 12.99 -7.71
N VAL A 270 10.67 13.96 -6.78
CA VAL A 270 10.44 15.37 -7.12
C VAL A 270 11.42 15.84 -8.18
N ARG A 271 12.72 15.57 -8.01
CA ARG A 271 13.75 15.89 -9.01
C ARG A 271 13.41 15.30 -10.37
N MET A 272 13.12 14.01 -10.39
CA MET A 272 12.80 13.28 -11.61
C MET A 272 11.55 13.82 -12.33
N LEU A 273 10.52 14.20 -11.57
CA LEU A 273 9.31 14.80 -12.13
C LEU A 273 9.59 16.22 -12.65
N LEU A 274 10.37 17.03 -11.95
CA LEU A 274 10.74 18.38 -12.39
C LEU A 274 11.67 18.38 -13.63
N ASP A 275 12.43 17.31 -13.85
CA ASP A 275 13.23 17.10 -15.05
C ASP A 275 12.34 16.79 -16.29
N ASP A 276 11.08 16.39 -16.09
CA ASP A 276 10.11 16.20 -17.18
C ASP A 276 9.54 17.55 -17.64
N TYR A 277 9.75 17.89 -18.91
CA TYR A 277 9.36 19.18 -19.48
C TYR A 277 7.85 19.49 -19.39
N ARG A 278 7.00 18.46 -19.20
CA ARG A 278 5.55 18.61 -19.06
C ARG A 278 5.17 19.18 -17.70
N VAL A 279 6.00 18.94 -16.68
CA VAL A 279 5.76 19.35 -15.30
C VAL A 279 6.12 20.82 -15.12
N ASP A 280 5.27 21.55 -14.39
CA ASP A 280 5.43 22.96 -14.08
C ASP A 280 5.39 23.22 -12.57
N PRO A 281 6.52 23.51 -11.91
CA PRO A 281 6.54 23.79 -10.48
C PRO A 281 5.83 25.09 -10.08
N ALA A 282 5.53 25.99 -11.04
CA ALA A 282 4.80 27.23 -10.79
C ALA A 282 3.27 27.05 -10.77
N SER A 283 2.78 25.87 -11.12
CA SER A 283 1.35 25.58 -11.21
C SER A 283 0.62 25.79 -9.87
N GLN A 284 -0.67 26.13 -9.96
CA GLN A 284 -1.56 26.37 -8.81
C GLN A 284 -0.96 27.40 -7.84
N SER A 285 -0.47 28.51 -8.40
CA SER A 285 0.24 29.57 -7.68
C SER A 285 1.41 29.03 -6.86
N ASN A 286 2.38 28.39 -7.53
CA ASN A 286 3.58 27.83 -6.91
C ASN A 286 3.24 26.88 -5.73
N TRP A 287 2.21 26.04 -5.88
CA TRP A 287 1.76 25.14 -4.80
C TRP A 287 2.91 24.27 -4.27
N SER A 288 3.80 23.81 -5.15
CA SER A 288 4.93 22.94 -4.84
C SER A 288 5.84 23.53 -3.76
N ILE A 289 6.29 24.78 -3.92
CA ILE A 289 7.19 25.40 -2.93
C ILE A 289 6.43 25.78 -1.66
N ARG A 290 5.18 26.24 -1.78
CA ARG A 290 4.33 26.56 -0.63
C ARG A 290 4.17 25.36 0.30
N ASN A 291 3.82 24.19 -0.25
CA ASN A 291 3.61 22.98 0.54
C ASN A 291 4.94 22.36 1.04
N ALA A 292 6.02 22.46 0.26
CA ALA A 292 7.35 22.08 0.73
C ALA A 292 7.79 22.91 1.94
N CYS A 293 7.50 24.23 1.93
CA CYS A 293 7.75 25.15 3.03
C CYS A 293 6.88 24.86 4.26
N GLU A 294 5.58 24.59 4.08
CA GLU A 294 4.65 24.21 5.15
C GLU A 294 5.15 22.98 5.93
N TYR A 295 5.56 21.91 5.22
CA TYR A 295 6.05 20.68 5.84
C TYR A 295 7.57 20.65 6.12
N GLY A 296 8.29 21.74 5.88
CA GLY A 296 9.73 21.84 6.15
C GLY A 296 10.60 20.88 5.31
N ARG A 297 10.23 20.62 4.04
CA ARG A 297 10.94 19.70 3.14
C ARG A 297 12.18 20.35 2.53
N LEU A 298 13.24 20.51 3.33
CA LEU A 298 14.40 21.36 3.01
C LEU A 298 15.07 21.08 1.65
N GLU A 299 15.34 19.80 1.33
CA GLU A 299 15.97 19.44 0.05
C GLU A 299 15.07 19.80 -1.15
N ILE A 300 13.76 19.60 -1.00
CA ILE A 300 12.77 19.93 -2.02
C ILE A 300 12.66 21.45 -2.18
N ILE A 301 12.69 22.22 -1.09
CA ILE A 301 12.69 23.70 -1.15
C ILE A 301 13.90 24.18 -1.95
N GLN A 302 15.11 23.73 -1.62
CA GLN A 302 16.33 24.10 -2.33
C GLN A 302 16.27 23.76 -3.82
N MET A 303 15.75 22.57 -4.15
CA MET A 303 15.57 22.13 -5.53
C MET A 303 14.57 22.98 -6.29
N LEU A 304 13.43 23.31 -5.69
CA LEU A 304 12.42 24.17 -6.30
C LEU A 304 12.94 25.59 -6.51
N LEU A 305 13.67 26.16 -5.55
CA LEU A 305 14.26 27.51 -5.68
C LEU A 305 15.26 27.61 -6.83
N GLN A 306 15.98 26.53 -7.14
CA GLN A 306 16.89 26.45 -8.29
C GLN A 306 16.15 26.37 -9.63
N HIS A 307 14.87 25.99 -9.63
CA HIS A 307 14.10 25.85 -10.85
C HIS A 307 13.61 27.23 -11.36
N PRO A 308 13.88 27.61 -12.63
CA PRO A 308 13.68 28.97 -13.11
C PRO A 308 12.22 29.44 -13.13
N LYS A 309 11.26 28.51 -13.20
CA LYS A 309 9.83 28.84 -13.16
C LYS A 309 9.32 29.10 -11.74
N THR A 310 10.04 28.69 -10.70
CA THR A 310 9.55 28.80 -9.34
C THR A 310 9.70 30.22 -8.81
N ASP A 311 8.60 30.78 -8.31
CA ASP A 311 8.54 32.08 -7.65
C ASP A 311 8.14 31.89 -6.18
N PRO A 312 9.06 32.07 -5.21
CA PRO A 312 8.75 31.98 -3.78
C PRO A 312 7.85 33.13 -3.27
N CYS A 313 7.69 34.20 -4.05
CA CYS A 313 6.90 35.38 -3.67
C CYS A 313 5.43 35.29 -4.08
N ASP A 314 5.06 34.27 -4.85
CA ASP A 314 3.71 34.11 -5.36
C ASP A 314 2.68 33.97 -4.21
N LEU A 315 1.45 34.38 -4.51
CA LEU A 315 0.35 34.47 -3.54
C LEU A 315 0.74 35.26 -2.27
N ASN A 316 1.37 36.43 -2.45
CA ASN A 316 1.81 37.34 -1.38
C ASN A 316 2.80 36.70 -0.39
N ASN A 317 3.93 36.19 -0.89
CA ASN A 317 4.96 35.50 -0.11
C ASN A 317 4.39 34.30 0.70
N SER A 318 3.39 33.61 0.15
CA SER A 318 2.71 32.53 0.89
C SER A 318 3.67 31.41 1.32
N ALA A 319 4.74 31.13 0.56
CA ALA A 319 5.72 30.12 0.92
C ALA A 319 6.45 30.49 2.23
N LEU A 320 6.93 31.73 2.35
CA LEU A 320 7.55 32.26 3.56
C LEU A 320 6.57 32.30 4.73
N LYS A 321 5.33 32.74 4.48
CA LYS A 321 4.28 32.81 5.52
C LYS A 321 3.96 31.43 6.09
N LEU A 322 3.80 30.41 5.24
CA LEU A 322 3.54 29.03 5.67
C LEU A 322 4.73 28.45 6.46
N ALA A 323 5.97 28.68 6.01
CA ALA A 323 7.16 28.26 6.77
C ALA A 323 7.20 28.92 8.17
N VAL A 324 6.83 30.19 8.29
CA VAL A 324 6.76 30.89 9.58
C VAL A 324 5.62 30.35 10.46
N GLN A 325 4.44 30.09 9.88
CA GLN A 325 3.26 29.55 10.58
C GLN A 325 3.55 28.20 11.23
N GLU A 326 4.20 27.31 10.46
CA GLU A 326 4.56 25.96 10.90
C GLU A 326 5.91 25.91 11.65
N ASN A 327 6.49 27.07 11.96
CA ASN A 327 7.76 27.20 12.69
C ASN A 327 8.94 26.44 12.05
N GLN A 328 9.00 26.45 10.71
CA GLN A 328 10.06 25.79 9.94
C GLN A 328 11.28 26.72 9.81
N LEU A 329 12.03 26.90 10.91
CA LEU A 329 13.18 27.83 10.98
C LEU A 329 14.18 27.67 9.82
N LYS A 330 14.55 26.42 9.48
CA LYS A 330 15.48 26.16 8.38
C LYS A 330 14.89 26.45 7.00
N ALA A 331 13.59 26.26 6.82
CA ALA A 331 12.92 26.63 5.57
C ALA A 331 12.89 28.15 5.41
N VAL A 332 12.63 28.90 6.49
CA VAL A 332 12.72 30.36 6.51
C VAL A 332 14.13 30.82 6.19
N GLU A 333 15.16 30.24 6.82
CA GLU A 333 16.56 30.56 6.54
C GLU A 333 16.89 30.38 5.04
N ILE A 334 16.54 29.23 4.45
CA ILE A 334 16.74 28.96 3.02
C ILE A 334 16.01 29.98 2.13
N LEU A 335 14.76 30.33 2.46
CA LEU A 335 13.99 31.31 1.68
C LEU A 335 14.59 32.72 1.75
N LEU A 336 15.13 33.12 2.91
CA LEU A 336 15.79 34.41 3.08
C LEU A 336 17.14 34.45 2.36
N GLU A 337 17.90 33.36 2.37
CA GLU A 337 19.15 33.22 1.63
C GLU A 337 18.98 33.31 0.10
N ASP A 338 17.85 32.83 -0.43
CA ASP A 338 17.48 32.99 -1.85
C ASP A 338 17.26 34.46 -2.25
N GLY A 339 16.92 35.32 -1.27
CA GLY A 339 16.82 36.77 -1.43
C GLY A 339 15.56 37.27 -2.13
N ARG A 340 14.88 36.44 -2.94
CA ARG A 340 13.61 36.83 -3.58
C ARG A 340 12.49 37.01 -2.56
N ALA A 341 12.37 36.07 -1.62
CA ALA A 341 11.34 36.14 -0.57
C ALA A 341 11.52 37.39 0.30
N ASP A 342 10.43 38.13 0.52
CA ASP A 342 10.44 39.39 1.28
C ASP A 342 9.82 39.22 2.68
N PRO A 343 10.63 39.19 3.75
CA PRO A 343 10.14 39.09 5.13
C PRO A 343 9.44 40.35 5.64
N ALA A 344 9.62 41.50 5.00
CA ALA A 344 8.96 42.76 5.36
C ALA A 344 7.56 42.92 4.73
N SER A 345 7.17 41.98 3.87
CA SER A 345 5.89 42.01 3.17
C SER A 345 4.68 42.02 4.12
N GLU A 346 3.58 42.61 3.64
CA GLU A 346 2.34 42.79 4.41
C GLU A 346 2.55 43.46 5.79
N ASN A 347 3.43 44.48 5.86
CA ASN A 347 3.75 45.22 7.08
C ASN A 347 4.42 44.33 8.14
N ASP A 348 5.52 43.69 7.74
CA ASP A 348 6.32 42.77 8.56
C ASP A 348 5.48 41.64 9.16
N TRP A 349 4.54 41.08 8.37
CA TRP A 349 3.57 40.10 8.87
C TRP A 349 4.26 38.90 9.54
N CYS A 350 5.35 38.40 8.95
CA CYS A 350 6.13 37.29 9.49
C CYS A 350 6.69 37.59 10.89
N LEU A 351 7.26 38.79 11.08
CA LEU A 351 7.78 39.24 12.39
C LEU A 351 6.63 39.42 13.39
N HIS A 352 5.55 40.07 12.96
CA HIS A 352 4.38 40.33 13.79
C HIS A 352 3.71 39.02 14.27
N PHE A 353 3.54 38.06 13.37
CA PHE A 353 2.99 36.75 13.70
C PHE A 353 3.88 35.98 14.68
N SER A 354 5.21 35.99 14.46
CA SER A 354 6.18 35.35 15.35
C SER A 354 6.14 35.94 16.77
N ALA A 355 5.95 37.26 16.89
CA ALA A 355 5.80 37.98 18.15
C ALA A 355 4.50 37.59 18.90
N ILE A 356 3.39 37.44 18.18
CA ILE A 356 2.11 36.97 18.76
C ILE A 356 2.23 35.51 19.24
N LYS A 357 2.90 34.66 18.47
CA LYS A 357 3.08 33.24 18.81
C LYS A 357 4.16 32.98 19.87
N GLY A 358 4.94 33.99 20.23
CA GLY A 358 6.01 33.86 21.24
C GLY A 358 7.23 33.10 20.73
N ASN A 359 7.48 33.15 19.42
CA ASN A 359 8.56 32.39 18.79
C ASN A 359 9.86 33.21 18.72
N ALA A 360 10.58 33.25 19.85
CA ALA A 360 11.85 34.00 19.95
C ALA A 360 12.91 33.57 18.92
N PRO A 361 13.15 32.27 18.64
CA PRO A 361 14.09 31.85 17.60
C PRO A 361 13.72 32.38 16.20
N MET A 362 12.44 32.36 15.84
CA MET A 362 11.99 32.87 14.54
C MET A 362 12.16 34.39 14.44
N ILE A 363 11.88 35.13 15.52
CA ILE A 363 12.13 36.58 15.58
C ILE A 363 13.62 36.86 15.37
N GLN A 364 14.50 36.16 16.09
CA GLN A 364 15.94 36.34 15.94
C GLN A 364 16.41 36.03 14.52
N LEU A 365 15.84 35.00 13.87
CA LEU A 365 16.14 34.67 12.48
C LEU A 365 15.70 35.78 11.53
N LEU A 366 14.44 36.23 11.63
CA LEU A 366 13.89 37.28 10.76
C LEU A 366 14.63 38.62 10.91
N LEU A 367 15.04 38.98 12.13
CA LEU A 367 15.78 40.22 12.41
C LEU A 367 17.21 40.23 11.83
N LYS A 368 17.75 39.09 11.37
CA LYS A 368 19.01 39.08 10.62
C LYS A 368 18.88 39.71 9.24
N ASP A 369 17.67 39.77 8.68
CA ASP A 369 17.42 40.37 7.38
C ASP A 369 17.21 41.89 7.54
N SER A 370 18.06 42.68 6.89
CA SER A 370 18.04 44.15 6.98
C SER A 370 16.76 44.80 6.45
N ARG A 371 15.95 44.07 5.67
CA ARG A 371 14.66 44.59 5.15
C ARG A 371 13.60 44.67 6.25
N VAL A 372 13.74 43.91 7.33
CA VAL A 372 12.76 43.83 8.41
C VAL A 372 12.88 45.02 9.35
N SER A 373 11.76 45.68 9.64
CA SER A 373 11.70 46.82 10.56
C SER A 373 10.88 46.51 11.80
N VAL A 374 11.43 46.79 12.98
CA VAL A 374 10.69 46.59 14.23
C VAL A 374 9.71 47.73 14.47
N SER A 375 8.43 47.48 14.24
CA SER A 375 7.35 48.45 14.56
C SER A 375 6.92 48.39 16.04
N MET A 376 6.42 49.52 16.57
CA MET A 376 5.83 49.55 17.92
C MET A 376 4.61 48.62 18.03
N ARG A 377 3.85 48.47 16.94
CA ARG A 377 2.74 47.52 16.84
C ARG A 377 3.20 46.10 17.17
N THR A 378 4.33 45.65 16.63
CA THR A 378 4.84 44.30 16.85
C THR A 378 5.36 44.11 18.28
N ILE A 379 6.01 45.11 18.87
CA ILE A 379 6.42 45.07 20.29
C ILE A 379 5.20 44.98 21.21
N LEU A 380 4.20 45.83 21.00
CA LEU A 380 2.97 45.84 21.79
C LEU A 380 2.22 44.51 21.68
N ALA A 381 2.13 43.93 20.49
CA ALA A 381 1.50 42.63 20.30
C ALA A 381 2.19 41.50 21.09
N ALA A 382 3.52 41.50 21.19
CA ALA A 382 4.23 40.54 22.05
C ALA A 382 3.86 40.72 23.53
N ILE A 383 3.79 41.96 24.01
CA ILE A 383 3.44 42.29 25.40
C ILE A 383 1.99 41.89 25.71
N GLU A 384 1.04 42.23 24.84
CA GLU A 384 -0.38 41.90 24.98
C GLU A 384 -0.61 40.38 25.06
N ASN A 385 0.18 39.60 24.31
CA ASN A 385 0.15 38.13 24.33
C ASN A 385 1.03 37.51 25.43
N ARG A 386 1.60 38.31 26.33
CA ARG A 386 2.47 37.88 27.46
C ARG A 386 3.77 37.19 27.04
N ASN A 387 4.27 37.46 25.84
CA ASN A 387 5.53 36.94 25.33
C ASN A 387 6.68 37.90 25.69
N SER A 388 7.05 37.96 26.97
CA SER A 388 8.03 38.94 27.48
C SER A 388 9.40 38.83 26.83
N GLU A 389 9.89 37.61 26.61
CA GLU A 389 11.18 37.37 25.93
C GLU A 389 11.19 37.95 24.51
N CYS A 390 10.10 37.74 23.75
CA CYS A 390 9.96 38.29 22.41
C CYS A 390 9.90 39.83 22.43
N ALA A 391 9.17 40.41 23.39
CA ALA A 391 9.10 41.86 23.56
C ALA A 391 10.47 42.46 23.87
N ASP A 392 11.26 41.81 24.74
CA ASP A 392 12.61 42.25 25.09
C ASP A 392 13.57 42.20 23.89
N ILE A 393 13.54 41.11 23.11
CA ILE A 393 14.34 40.97 21.88
C ILE A 393 14.00 42.09 20.89
N LEU A 394 12.71 42.31 20.63
CA LEU A 394 12.25 43.34 19.68
C LEU A 394 12.60 44.76 20.17
N ALA A 395 12.41 45.05 21.46
CA ALA A 395 12.72 46.36 22.05
C ALA A 395 14.22 46.65 22.05
N LEU A 396 15.05 45.64 22.31
CA LEU A 396 16.51 45.77 22.26
C LEU A 396 16.99 46.09 20.84
N HIS A 397 16.49 45.34 19.85
CA HIS A 397 16.83 45.56 18.44
C HIS A 397 16.42 46.96 17.96
N LYS A 398 15.21 47.43 18.33
CA LYS A 398 14.75 48.78 17.97
C LYS A 398 15.61 49.88 18.59
N LYS A 399 16.10 49.70 19.83
CA LYS A 399 16.99 50.66 20.50
C LYS A 399 18.36 50.74 19.83
N GLN A 400 18.93 49.62 19.41
CA GLN A 400 20.23 49.60 18.71
C GLN A 400 20.17 50.41 17.41
N PHE A 401 19.12 50.21 16.61
CA PHE A 401 18.95 50.94 15.35
C PHE A 401 18.84 52.47 15.53
N ILE A 402 18.12 52.92 16.57
CA ILE A 402 18.04 54.35 16.89
C ILE A 402 19.43 54.91 17.25
N ILE A 403 20.26 54.17 17.98
CA ILE A 403 21.59 54.65 18.37
C ILE A 403 22.53 54.72 17.15
N GLU A 404 22.49 53.73 16.25
CA GLU A 404 23.32 53.72 15.04
C GLU A 404 22.96 54.85 14.05
N ASP A 405 21.68 55.13 13.84
CA ASP A 405 21.24 56.27 13.02
C ASP A 405 21.69 57.62 13.59
N TYR A 406 21.77 57.76 14.92
CA TYR A 406 22.29 58.98 15.55
C TYR A 406 23.82 59.11 15.45
N VAL A 407 24.56 58.00 15.36
CA VAL A 407 26.04 58.02 15.24
C VAL A 407 26.49 58.25 13.79
N LEU A 408 25.69 57.87 12.79
CA LEU A 408 26.00 58.10 11.37
C LEU A 408 25.64 59.51 10.85
N VAL A 409 24.95 60.33 11.65
CA VAL A 409 24.45 61.67 11.27
C VAL A 409 25.23 62.81 11.98
N VAL A 410 26.26 62.49 12.77
CA VAL A 410 27.18 63.45 13.41
C VAL A 410 28.58 63.28 12.81
#